data_AF-A0A8J3WJY3-F1
#
_entry.id   AF-A0A8J3WJY3-F1
#
_cell.length_a   1.000
_cell.length_b   1.000
_cell.length_c   1.000
_cell.angle_alpha   90.00
_cell.angle_beta   90.00
_cell.angle_gamma   90.00
#
_symmetry.space_group_name_H-M   'P 1'
#
loop_
_entity.id
_entity.type
_entity.pdbx_description
1 polymer ?
#
loop_
_entity_poly.entity_id
_entity_poly.type
_entity_poly.pdbx_seq_one_letter_code
_entity_poly.pdbx_strand_id
1 'polypeptide(L)'
;MPAPSLADERIRCSFCAKSKTEVKKVVAGPGVYICNECVQLCNTIIEGEAESPKEAEIPWPDIMTDEQILDLLPRVAAVSAQVDASLQVWVDRLRDRGVTWARIGAALGMARQSAWERFSGEE
;
A
#
# COMPACT_ATOMS: atom_id res chain seq x y z
N MET A 1 -16.18 -19.92 32.59
CA MET A 1 -15.43 -19.52 31.38
C MET A 1 -15.64 -20.60 30.34
N PRO A 2 -16.08 -20.27 29.12
CA PRO A 2 -16.28 -21.29 28.10
C PRO A 2 -14.92 -21.90 27.72
N ALA A 3 -14.88 -23.23 27.54
CA ALA A 3 -13.69 -23.91 27.04
C ALA A 3 -13.37 -23.42 25.61
N PRO A 4 -12.08 -23.22 25.26
CA PRO A 4 -11.72 -22.84 23.90
C PRO A 4 -12.18 -23.92 22.92
N SER A 5 -12.83 -23.52 21.82
CA SER A 5 -13.26 -24.44 20.77
C SER A 5 -12.03 -25.03 20.06
N LEU A 6 -12.12 -26.26 19.53
CA LEU A 6 -11.06 -26.93 18.71
C LEU A 6 -10.61 -26.12 17.47
N ALA A 7 -11.34 -25.07 17.09
CA ALA A 7 -10.92 -24.13 16.05
C ALA A 7 -9.82 -23.17 16.55
N ASP A 8 -9.81 -22.87 17.85
CA ASP A 8 -8.88 -21.94 18.49
C ASP A 8 -7.47 -22.54 18.66
N GLU A 9 -7.39 -23.84 18.92
CA GLU A 9 -6.12 -24.60 18.99
C GLU A 9 -5.42 -24.74 17.62
N ARG A 10 -6.17 -24.55 16.52
CA ARG A 10 -5.64 -24.65 15.15
C ARG A 10 -5.13 -23.33 14.60
N ILE A 11 -5.44 -22.20 15.23
CA ILE A 11 -4.94 -20.89 14.81
C ILE A 11 -3.56 -20.69 15.42
N ARG A 12 -2.54 -20.64 14.54
CA ARG A 12 -1.14 -20.41 14.92
C ARG A 12 -0.60 -19.19 14.21
N CYS A 13 0.20 -18.39 14.92
CA CYS A 13 0.95 -17.29 14.32
C CYS A 13 1.89 -17.83 13.24
N SER A 14 1.83 -17.26 12.04
CA SER A 14 2.66 -17.63 10.91
C SER A 14 4.15 -17.29 11.12
N PHE A 15 4.48 -16.42 12.09
CA PHE A 15 5.84 -15.94 12.35
C PHE A 15 6.54 -16.68 13.48
N CYS A 16 5.84 -16.95 14.59
CA CYS A 16 6.44 -17.61 15.76
C CYS A 16 5.84 -19.00 16.07
N ALA A 17 4.89 -19.48 15.26
CA ALA A 17 4.19 -20.76 15.39
C ALA A 17 3.38 -20.99 16.68
N LYS A 18 3.35 -20.00 17.59
CA LYS A 18 2.51 -20.01 18.81
C LYS A 18 1.03 -20.07 18.46
N SER A 19 0.28 -20.89 19.20
CA SER A 19 -1.19 -21.00 19.09
C SER A 19 -1.90 -19.79 19.69
N LYS A 20 -3.17 -19.59 19.34
CA LYS A 20 -4.00 -18.51 19.92
C LYS A 20 -4.18 -18.61 21.43
N THR A 21 -3.98 -19.79 22.03
CA THR A 21 -3.97 -19.96 23.50
C THR A 21 -2.68 -19.51 24.16
N GLU A 22 -1.57 -19.44 23.42
CA GLU A 22 -0.25 -19.04 23.93
C GLU A 22 0.00 -17.52 23.83
N VAL A 23 -0.89 -16.78 23.16
CA VAL A 23 -0.73 -15.35 22.91
C VAL A 23 -2.02 -14.59 23.25
N LYS A 24 -1.88 -13.30 23.58
CA LYS A 24 -3.03 -12.49 24.02
C LYS A 24 -4.01 -12.20 22.89
N LYS A 25 -3.49 -11.96 21.67
CA LYS A 25 -4.29 -11.65 20.48
C LYS A 25 -3.63 -12.20 19.23
N VAL A 26 -4.46 -12.63 18.28
CA VAL A 26 -4.06 -12.98 16.91
C VAL A 26 -4.94 -12.20 15.94
N VAL A 27 -4.31 -11.57 14.95
CA VAL A 27 -4.96 -10.92 13.80
C VAL A 27 -4.94 -11.90 12.63
N ALA A 28 -6.07 -12.09 11.97
CA ALA A 28 -6.22 -12.98 10.82
C ALA A 28 -6.36 -12.19 9.52
N GLY A 29 -5.52 -12.49 8.54
CA GLY A 29 -5.67 -12.07 7.15
C GLY A 29 -5.97 -13.28 6.24
N PRO A 30 -6.19 -13.07 4.93
CA PRO A 30 -6.35 -14.16 3.98
C PRO A 30 -5.10 -15.06 3.96
N GLY A 31 -5.19 -16.26 4.56
CA GLY A 31 -4.11 -17.24 4.57
C GLY A 31 -2.94 -16.97 5.53
N VAL A 32 -3.03 -15.95 6.39
CA VAL A 32 -1.94 -15.56 7.30
C VAL A 32 -2.46 -15.13 8.66
N TYR A 33 -1.69 -15.41 9.71
CA TYR A 33 -2.02 -15.02 11.09
C TYR A 33 -0.80 -14.39 11.76
N ILE A 34 -1.00 -13.30 12.49
CA ILE A 34 0.08 -12.64 13.26
C ILE A 34 -0.37 -12.37 14.70
N CYS A 35 0.48 -12.69 15.67
CA CYS A 35 0.18 -12.44 17.08
C CYS A 35 0.68 -11.08 17.56
N ASN A 36 0.17 -10.62 18.71
CA ASN A 36 0.55 -9.34 19.30
C ASN A 36 2.06 -9.22 19.60
N GLU A 37 2.72 -10.31 20.00
CA GLU A 37 4.16 -10.30 20.29
C GLU A 37 4.98 -10.09 19.01
N CYS A 38 4.61 -10.77 17.92
CA CYS A 38 5.27 -10.58 16.63
C CYS A 38 5.04 -9.17 16.09
N VAL A 39 3.84 -8.59 16.26
CA VAL A 39 3.61 -7.19 15.89
C VAL A 39 4.51 -6.25 16.68
N GLN A 40 4.64 -6.44 17.99
CA GLN A 40 5.53 -5.63 18.82
C GLN A 40 7.00 -5.79 18.42
N LEU A 41 7.44 -7.02 18.18
CA LEU A 41 8.81 -7.28 17.72
C LEU A 41 9.07 -6.66 16.35
N CYS A 42 8.14 -6.80 15.40
CA CYS A 42 8.23 -6.14 14.10
C CYS A 42 8.30 -4.62 14.26
N ASN A 43 7.45 -4.03 15.11
CA ASN A 43 7.52 -2.60 15.39
C ASN A 43 8.88 -2.21 15.97
N THR A 44 9.43 -2.95 16.92
CA THR A 44 10.78 -2.66 17.47
C THR A 44 11.88 -2.83 16.44
N ILE A 45 11.82 -3.82 15.55
CA ILE A 45 12.80 -3.98 14.46
C ILE A 45 12.68 -2.80 13.48
N ILE A 46 11.46 -2.46 13.07
CA ILE A 46 11.18 -1.35 12.15
C ILE A 46 11.56 0.00 12.78
N GLU A 47 11.28 0.19 14.07
CA GLU A 47 11.62 1.39 14.84
C GLU A 47 13.12 1.45 15.18
N GLY A 48 13.79 0.31 15.33
CA GLY A 48 15.24 0.21 15.53
C GLY A 48 16.05 0.41 14.25
N GLU A 49 15.42 0.17 13.09
CA GLU A 49 15.92 0.54 11.76
C GLU A 49 15.44 1.95 11.36
N ALA A 50 14.58 2.56 12.17
CA ALA A 50 14.21 3.95 12.08
C ALA A 50 15.25 4.83 12.81
N GLU A 51 16.41 5.02 12.19
CA GLU A 51 16.63 6.41 11.75
C GLU A 51 15.37 6.71 10.97
N SER A 52 14.46 7.46 11.60
CA SER A 52 13.15 7.76 11.06
C SER A 52 13.27 7.82 9.55
N PRO A 53 12.39 7.15 8.76
CA PRO A 53 12.00 7.83 7.55
C PRO A 53 11.43 9.13 8.10
N LYS A 54 12.30 10.16 8.24
CA LYS A 54 11.92 11.53 8.04
C LYS A 54 11.04 11.36 6.81
N GLU A 55 9.74 11.58 6.96
CA GLU A 55 8.89 11.87 5.79
C GLU A 55 9.81 12.58 4.86
N ALA A 56 10.18 11.97 3.72
CA ALA A 56 11.36 12.42 2.99
C ALA A 56 11.14 13.91 2.78
N GLU A 57 11.80 14.73 3.62
CA GLU A 57 11.52 16.15 3.70
C GLU A 57 12.21 16.55 2.43
N ILE A 58 11.44 16.66 1.36
CA ILE A 58 11.95 17.06 0.06
C ILE A 58 12.65 18.37 0.39
N PRO A 59 14.00 18.41 0.35
CA PRO A 59 14.69 19.66 0.60
C PRO A 59 14.13 20.58 -0.48
N TRP A 60 13.54 21.69 -0.05
CA TRP A 60 12.93 22.66 -0.96
C TRP A 60 13.90 22.94 -2.12
N PRO A 61 13.41 23.27 -3.34
CA PRO A 61 14.23 23.43 -4.54
C PRO A 61 15.49 24.30 -4.38
N ASP A 62 15.50 25.20 -3.39
CA ASP A 62 16.62 26.07 -3.06
C ASP A 62 17.84 25.36 -2.41
N ILE A 63 17.74 24.07 -2.09
CA ILE A 63 18.78 23.30 -1.35
C ILE A 63 19.35 22.13 -2.18
N MET A 64 18.78 21.83 -3.34
CA MET A 64 19.25 20.77 -4.24
C MET A 64 19.80 21.38 -5.53
N THR A 65 20.90 20.82 -6.06
CA THR A 65 21.37 21.18 -7.39
C THR A 65 20.49 20.52 -8.46
N ASP A 66 20.52 21.06 -9.67
CA ASP A 66 19.80 20.51 -10.82
C ASP A 66 20.16 19.03 -11.04
N GLU A 67 21.42 18.64 -10.87
CA GLU A 67 21.87 17.25 -10.99
C GLU A 67 21.22 16.34 -9.95
N GLN A 68 21.11 16.80 -8.70
CA GLN A 68 20.47 16.04 -7.63
C GLN A 68 18.97 15.87 -7.87
N ILE A 69 18.32 16.88 -8.47
CA ILE A 69 16.90 16.80 -8.87
C ILE A 69 16.74 15.79 -10.00
N LEU A 70 17.60 15.86 -11.03
CA LEU A 70 17.58 14.93 -12.15
C LEU A 70 17.78 13.47 -11.71
N ASP A 71 18.67 13.21 -10.74
CA ASP A 71 18.89 11.88 -10.17
C ASP A 71 17.68 11.36 -9.35
N LEU A 72 16.88 12.27 -8.79
CA LEU A 72 15.67 11.92 -8.03
C LEU A 72 14.49 11.58 -8.95
N LEU A 73 14.38 12.21 -10.12
CA LEU A 73 13.24 12.06 -11.04
C LEU A 73 12.92 10.60 -11.39
N PRO A 74 13.88 9.71 -11.73
CA PRO A 74 13.57 8.31 -12.03
C PRO A 74 12.89 7.57 -10.88
N ARG A 75 13.25 7.90 -9.63
CA ARG A 75 12.65 7.27 -8.44
C ARG A 75 11.21 7.74 -8.26
N VAL A 76 10.95 9.03 -8.42
CA VAL A 76 9.60 9.60 -8.34
C VAL A 76 8.73 9.10 -9.48
N ALA A 77 9.28 9.01 -10.69
CA ALA A 77 8.59 8.46 -11.86
C ALA A 77 8.21 6.99 -11.66
N ALA A 78 9.07 6.17 -11.05
CA ALA A 78 8.75 4.78 -10.74
C ALA A 78 7.56 4.66 -9.77
N VAL A 79 7.50 5.53 -8.75
CA VAL A 79 6.35 5.58 -7.82
C VAL A 79 5.09 6.05 -8.55
N SER A 80 5.20 7.08 -9.40
CA SER A 80 4.08 7.52 -10.23
C SER A 80 3.54 6.38 -11.10
N ALA A 81 4.43 5.65 -11.77
CA ALA A 81 4.05 4.53 -12.63
C ALA A 81 3.29 3.43 -11.87
N GLN A 82 3.68 3.14 -10.62
CA GLN A 82 2.97 2.18 -9.78
C GLN A 82 1.55 2.65 -9.42
N VAL A 83 1.39 3.94 -9.10
CA VAL A 83 0.08 4.55 -8.84
C VAL A 83 -0.76 4.53 -10.11
N ASP A 84 -0.18 4.88 -11.26
CA ASP A 84 -0.83 4.87 -12.57
C ASP A 84 -1.32 3.48 -12.96
N ALA A 85 -0.49 2.45 -12.80
CA ALA A 85 -0.88 1.06 -13.05
C ALA A 85 -2.03 0.62 -12.13
N SER A 86 -2.02 1.04 -10.87
CA SER A 86 -3.10 0.75 -9.94
C SER A 86 -4.40 1.45 -10.32
N LEU A 87 -4.32 2.73 -10.73
CA LEU A 87 -5.48 3.49 -11.22
C LEU A 87 -6.05 2.88 -12.50
N GLN A 88 -5.21 2.42 -13.42
CA GLN A 88 -5.63 1.76 -14.66
C GLN A 88 -6.57 0.57 -14.37
N VAL A 89 -6.22 -0.31 -13.42
CA VAL A 89 -7.06 -1.46 -13.04
C VAL A 89 -8.46 -1.03 -12.60
N TRP A 90 -8.56 0.06 -11.84
CA TRP A 90 -9.85 0.59 -11.39
C TRP A 90 -10.62 1.27 -12.52
N VAL A 91 -9.92 1.99 -13.39
CA VAL A 91 -10.49 2.64 -14.57
C VAL A 91 -11.05 1.59 -15.53
N ASP A 92 -10.31 0.54 -15.84
CA ASP A 92 -10.77 -0.58 -16.68
C ASP A 92 -12.07 -1.18 -16.13
N ARG A 93 -12.10 -1.46 -14.82
CA ARG A 93 -13.30 -1.97 -14.16
C ARG A 93 -14.50 -1.01 -14.23
N LEU A 94 -14.27 0.30 -14.23
CA LEU A 94 -15.33 1.30 -14.42
C LEU A 94 -15.79 1.33 -15.88
N ARG A 95 -14.85 1.19 -16.84
CA ARG A 95 -15.12 1.15 -18.27
C ARG A 95 -15.91 -0.09 -18.66
N ASP A 96 -15.59 -1.26 -18.12
CA ASP A 96 -16.35 -2.51 -18.30
C ASP A 96 -17.81 -2.39 -17.84
N ARG A 97 -18.06 -1.53 -16.84
CA ARG A 97 -19.39 -1.23 -16.31
C ARG A 97 -20.11 -0.12 -17.09
N GLY A 98 -19.54 0.35 -18.19
CA GLY A 98 -20.11 1.38 -19.04
C GLY A 98 -20.02 2.81 -18.47
N VAL A 99 -19.19 3.06 -17.45
CA VAL A 99 -19.01 4.42 -16.90
C VAL A 99 -18.28 5.28 -17.91
N THR A 100 -18.80 6.47 -18.21
CA THR A 100 -18.22 7.37 -19.22
C THR A 100 -16.93 8.04 -18.75
N TRP A 101 -16.04 8.35 -19.70
CA TRP A 101 -14.81 9.11 -19.45
C TRP A 101 -15.05 10.47 -18.78
N ALA A 102 -16.20 11.11 -19.02
CA ALA A 102 -16.55 12.35 -18.35
C ALA A 102 -16.74 12.17 -16.84
N ARG A 103 -17.35 11.05 -16.41
CA ARG A 103 -17.54 10.74 -14.99
C ARG A 103 -16.24 10.29 -14.33
N ILE A 104 -15.43 9.51 -15.03
CA ILE A 104 -14.11 9.07 -14.55
C ILE A 104 -13.19 10.28 -14.38
N GLY A 105 -13.11 11.15 -15.40
CA GLY A 105 -12.34 12.40 -15.32
C GLY A 105 -12.79 13.30 -14.18
N ALA A 106 -14.10 13.52 -14.02
CA ALA A 106 -14.64 14.32 -12.92
C ALA A 106 -14.27 13.75 -11.54
N ALA A 107 -14.27 12.42 -11.37
CA ALA A 107 -13.86 11.78 -10.12
C ALA A 107 -12.36 11.92 -9.83
N LEU A 108 -11.53 11.98 -10.88
CA LEU A 108 -10.08 12.20 -10.79
C LEU A 108 -9.69 13.69 -10.81
N GLY A 109 -10.65 14.61 -10.82
CA GLY A 109 -10.41 16.05 -10.85
C GLY A 109 -9.81 16.56 -12.17
N MET A 110 -10.03 15.86 -13.29
CA MET A 110 -9.48 16.21 -14.60
C MET A 110 -10.54 16.27 -15.70
N ALA A 111 -10.20 16.89 -16.82
CA ALA A 111 -11.07 16.95 -17.98
C ALA A 111 -11.28 15.56 -18.61
N ARG A 112 -12.42 15.38 -19.29
CA ARG A 112 -12.74 14.13 -20.04
C ARG A 112 -11.60 13.71 -20.97
N GLN A 113 -11.03 14.67 -21.68
CA GLN A 113 -9.97 14.42 -22.66
C GLN A 113 -8.70 13.89 -21.98
N SER A 114 -8.26 14.53 -20.89
CA SER A 114 -7.10 14.08 -20.10
C SER A 114 -7.32 12.68 -19.52
N ALA A 115 -8.54 12.34 -19.10
CA ALA A 115 -8.86 10.99 -18.63
C ALA A 115 -8.85 9.95 -19.75
N TRP A 116 -9.25 10.32 -20.97
CA TRP A 116 -9.18 9.44 -22.12
C TRP A 116 -7.72 9.24 -22.55
N GLU A 117 -6.97 10.30 -22.79
CA GLU A 117 -5.54 10.25 -23.20
C GLU A 117 -4.69 9.44 -22.22
N ARG A 118 -4.97 9.52 -20.92
CA ARG A 118 -4.19 8.83 -19.89
C ARG A 118 -4.52 7.35 -19.73
N PHE A 119 -5.77 6.92 -19.98
CA PHE A 119 -6.25 5.60 -19.57
C PHE A 119 -6.97 4.80 -20.67
N SER A 120 -7.12 5.33 -21.89
CA SER A 120 -7.76 4.61 -23.00
C SER A 120 -6.91 3.45 -23.53
N GLY A 121 -5.61 3.43 -23.23
CA GLY A 121 -4.66 2.44 -23.76
C GLY A 121 -4.34 2.64 -25.25
N GLU A 122 -4.65 3.81 -25.83
CA GLU A 122 -4.20 4.18 -27.18
C GLU A 122 -2.83 4.85 -27.10
N GLU A 123 -1.78 4.02 -27.22
CA GLU A 123 -0.53 4.39 -27.90
C GLU A 123 -0.37 3.51 -29.14
#